data_AF-A0A090T8X2-F1
#
_entry.id   AF-A0A090T8X2-F1
#
_cell.length_a   1.000
_cell.length_b   1.000
_cell.length_c   1.000
_cell.angle_alpha   90.00
_cell.angle_beta   90.00
_cell.angle_gamma   90.00
#
_symmetry.space_group_name_H-M   'P 1'
#
loop_
_entity.id
_entity.type
_entity.pdbx_description
1 polymer ?
#
loop_
_entity_poly.entity_id
_entity_poly.type
_entity_poly.pdbx_seq_one_letter_code
_entity_poly.pdbx_strand_id
1 'polypeptide(L)' 'MDTEIQVQQQVNGNLQTRNDEMFAEIDDLRQGLDAIEERARHELGMIQQGETFYRIIGEDNQ' A
#
# COMPACT_ATOMS: atom_id res chain seq x y z
N MET A 1 -6.77 38.07 -14.90
CA MET A 1 -6.04 37.68 -13.68
C MET A 1 -6.94 36.96 -12.69
N ASP A 2 -7.95 37.60 -12.09
CA ASP A 2 -8.82 36.90 -11.11
C ASP A 2 -9.58 35.70 -11.69
N THR A 3 -10.02 35.80 -12.95
CA THR A 3 -10.74 34.71 -13.64
C THR A 3 -9.86 33.50 -13.94
N GLU A 4 -8.58 33.71 -14.28
CA GLU A 4 -7.63 32.60 -14.51
C GLU A 4 -7.30 31.87 -13.21
N ILE A 5 -7.19 32.61 -12.10
CA ILE A 5 -6.98 32.02 -10.77
C ILE A 5 -8.18 31.17 -10.35
N GLN A 6 -9.41 31.64 -10.59
CA GLN A 6 -10.63 30.87 -10.30
C GLN A 6 -10.72 29.59 -11.12
N VAL A 7 -10.40 29.65 -12.42
CA VAL A 7 -10.36 28.45 -13.27
C VAL A 7 -9.31 27.46 -12.78
N GLN A 8 -8.11 27.94 -12.42
CA GLN A 8 -7.05 27.07 -11.91
C GLN A 8 -7.43 26.42 -10.57
N GLN A 9 -8.10 27.15 -9.68
CA GLN A 9 -8.60 26.60 -8.42
C GLN A 9 -9.63 25.50 -8.64
N GLN A 10 -10.54 25.69 -9.61
CA GLN A 10 -11.54 24.68 -9.95
C GLN A 10 -10.89 23.43 -10.55
N VAL A 11 -9.90 23.58 -11.42
CA VAL A 11 -9.13 22.47 -11.99
C VAL A 11 -8.36 21.73 -10.88
N ASN A 12 -7.68 22.46 -10.00
CA ASN A 12 -6.96 21.86 -8.88
C ASN A 12 -7.89 21.10 -7.94
N GLY A 13 -9.07 21.65 -7.64
CA GLY A 13 -10.08 20.96 -6.82
C GLY A 13 -10.53 19.64 -7.45
N ASN A 14 -10.81 19.63 -8.75
CA ASN A 14 -11.19 18.40 -9.46
C ASN A 14 -10.06 17.36 -9.49
N LEU A 15 -8.81 17.80 -9.65
CA LEU A 15 -7.65 16.91 -9.61
C LEU A 15 -7.44 16.33 -8.21
N GLN A 16 -7.67 17.12 -7.17
CA GLN A 16 -7.52 16.67 -5.79
C GLN A 16 -8.57 15.60 -5.44
N THR A 17 -9.84 15.80 -5.79
CA THR A 17 -10.88 14.78 -5.62
C THR A 17 -10.52 13.45 -6.29
N ARG A 18 -10.04 13.50 -7.53
CA ARG A 18 -9.62 12.30 -8.26
C ARG A 18 -8.42 11.60 -7.64
N ASN A 19 -7.45 12.38 -7.15
CA ASN A 19 -6.30 11.81 -6.46
C ASN A 19 -6.73 11.12 -5.17
N ASP A 20 -7.61 11.75 -4.39
CA ASP A 20 -8.12 11.19 -3.13
C ASP A 20 -8.87 9.86 -3.40
N GLU A 21 -9.68 9.79 -4.45
CA GLU A 21 -10.34 8.55 -4.89
C GLU A 21 -9.31 7.46 -5.29
N MET A 22 -8.32 7.80 -6.12
CA MET A 22 -7.27 6.85 -6.51
C MET A 22 -6.46 6.36 -5.32
N PHE A 23 -6.14 7.22 -4.36
CA PHE A 23 -5.40 6.81 -3.17
C PHE A 23 -6.21 5.87 -2.29
N ALA A 24 -7.52 6.10 -2.15
CA ALA A 24 -8.40 5.17 -1.45
C ALA A 24 -8.46 3.80 -2.13
N GLU A 25 -8.53 3.74 -3.47
CA GLU A 25 -8.47 2.49 -4.23
C GLU A 25 -7.13 1.77 -4.06
N ILE A 26 -6.02 2.49 -4.10
CA ILE A 26 -4.68 1.92 -3.88
C ILE A 26 -4.55 1.36 -2.46
N ASP A 27 -5.10 2.05 -1.46
CA ASP A 27 -5.06 1.61 -0.07
C ASP A 27 -5.88 0.34 0.14
N ASP A 28 -7.10 0.28 -0.41
CA ASP A 28 -7.95 -0.91 -0.37
C ASP A 28 -7.28 -2.12 -1.05
N LEU A 29 -6.66 -1.89 -2.23
CA LEU A 29 -5.91 -2.91 -2.95
C LEU A 29 -4.70 -3.41 -2.15
N ARG A 30 -3.97 -2.51 -1.48
CA ARG A 30 -2.83 -2.88 -0.62
C ARG A 30 -3.27 -3.71 0.57
N GLN A 31 -4.32 -3.28 1.28
CA GLN A 31 -4.87 -4.05 2.41
C GLN A 31 -5.29 -5.47 1.99
N GLY A 32 -5.88 -5.62 0.79
CA GLY A 32 -6.23 -6.93 0.23
C GLY A 32 -5.01 -7.80 -0.08
N LEU A 33 -3.91 -7.21 -0.55
CA LEU A 33 -2.66 -7.92 -0.85
C LEU A 33 -1.87 -8.28 0.43
N ASP A 34 -1.87 -7.41 1.43
CA ASP A 34 -1.20 -7.64 2.72
C ASP A 34 -1.74 -8.90 3.40
N ALA A 35 -3.05 -9.15 3.32
CA ALA A 35 -3.66 -10.36 3.87
C ALA A 35 -3.20 -11.64 3.16
N ILE A 36 -2.93 -11.57 1.85
CA ILE A 36 -2.42 -12.69 1.06
C ILE A 36 -0.93 -12.89 1.33
N GLU A 37 -0.17 -11.81 1.43
CA GLU A 37 1.26 -11.83 1.73
C GLU A 37 1.54 -12.42 3.11
N GLU A 38 0.77 -12.02 4.12
CA GLU A 38 0.87 -12.57 5.48
C GLU A 38 0.66 -14.09 5.47
N ARG A 39 -0.35 -14.57 4.72
CA ARG A 39 -0.60 -16.01 4.56
C ARG A 39 0.55 -16.71 3.86
N ALA A 40 1.09 -16.13 2.79
CA ALA A 40 2.20 -16.72 2.05
C ALA A 40 3.49 -16.77 2.88
N ARG A 41 3.75 -15.73 3.69
CA ARG A 41 4.90 -15.67 4.61
C ARG A 41 4.74 -16.67 5.76
N HIS A 42 3.57 -16.76 6.39
CA HIS A 42 3.31 -17.64 7.52
C HIS A 42 3.16 -19.12 7.13
N GLU A 43 2.42 -19.44 6.07
CA GLU A 43 2.09 -20.83 5.72
C GLU A 43 3.10 -21.47 4.77
N LEU A 44 3.68 -20.69 3.85
CA LEU A 44 4.56 -21.22 2.79
C LEU A 44 6.03 -20.83 2.98
N GLY A 45 6.36 -20.00 3.97
CA GLY A 45 7.71 -19.49 4.16
C GLY A 45 8.21 -18.69 2.96
N MET A 46 7.30 -18.01 2.25
CA MET A 46 7.62 -17.25 1.05
C MET A 46 8.43 -16.00 1.44
N ILE A 47 9.56 -15.77 0.76
CA ILE A 47 10.50 -14.66 1.02
C ILE A 47 10.60 -13.83 -0.27
N GLN A 48 10.55 -12.50 -0.15
CA GLN A 48 10.68 -11.62 -1.32
C GLN A 48 12.12 -11.59 -1.86
N GLN A 49 12.27 -11.23 -3.14
CA GLN A 49 13.58 -11.08 -3.77
C GLN A 49 14.39 -9.96 -3.09
N GLY A 50 15.57 -10.31 -2.57
CA GLY A 50 16.45 -9.37 -1.84
C GLY A 50 16.21 -9.30 -0.33
N GLU A 51 15.25 -10.06 0.21
CA GLU A 51 14.98 -10.12 1.64
C GLU A 51 15.84 -11.21 2.32
N THR A 52 16.33 -10.95 3.54
CA THR A 52 17.05 -11.94 4.37
C THR A 52 16.16 -12.38 5.51
N PHE A 53 15.68 -13.63 5.45
CA PHE A 53 14.80 -14.21 6.46
C PHE A 53 15.58 -14.83 7.61
N TYR A 54 15.35 -14.35 8.83
CA TYR A 54 15.95 -14.89 10.05
C TYR A 54 14.89 -15.66 10.85
N ARG A 55 14.94 -16.99 10.81
CA ARG A 55 14.13 -17.83 11.71
C ARG A 55 14.94 -18.14 12.96
N ILE A 56 14.63 -17.46 14.06
CA ILE A 56 15.19 -17.79 15.37
C ILE A 56 14.45 -19.02 15.87
N ILE A 57 15.05 -20.20 15.67
CA ILE A 57 14.62 -21.41 16.36
C ILE A 57 15.30 -21.35 17.72
N GLY A 58 14.54 -21.05 18.77
CA GLY A 58 15.01 -21.34 20.13
C GLY A 58 15.27 -22.83 20.23
N GLU A 59 16.27 -23.23 21.01
CA GLU A 59 16.44 -24.63 21.40
C GLU A 59 15.24 -25.04 22.29
N ASP A 60 14.08 -25.30 21.69
CA ASP A 60 13.04 -26.11 22.31
C ASP A 60 13.46 -27.58 22.14
N ASN A 61 14.50 -27.93 22.90
CA ASN A 61 14.84 -29.30 23.23
C ASN A 61 14.12 -29.62 24.55
N GLN A 62 12.80 -29.82 24.50
CA GLN A 62 12.01 -30.54 25.51
C GLN A 62 10.61 -30.90 25.00
#